data_AF-A0A2N4S538-F1
#
_entry.id   AF-A0A2N4S538-F1
#
_cell.length_a   1.000
_cell.length_b   1.000
_cell.length_c   1.000
_cell.angle_alpha   90.00
_cell.angle_beta   90.00
_cell.angle_gamma   90.00
#
_symmetry.space_group_name_H-M   'P 1'
#
loop_
_entity.id
_entity.type
_entity.pdbx_description
1 polymer ?
#
loop_
_entity_poly.entity_id
_entity_poly.type
_entity_poly.pdbx_seq_one_letter_code
_entity_poly.pdbx_strand_id
1 'polypeptide(L)'
;MFVYGNFFIILRLRIYVIKRTIKIKNHHTMAKHPDWALKFRKKGTELRLLNGQYYLYEATSKWNPEKKRSQKVTGKLLGKITEKDGFIESEKARLRRQNVVSSLTVKRVYL
;
A
#
# COMPACT_ATOMS: atom_id res chain seq x y z
N MET A 1 -24.62 -22.81 -50.97
CA MET A 1 -23.37 -22.83 -50.17
C MET A 1 -22.85 -21.39 -50.14
N PHE A 2 -22.32 -20.85 -49.03
CA PHE A 2 -21.84 -19.44 -48.86
C PHE A 2 -22.82 -18.36 -48.33
N VAL A 3 -23.49 -18.59 -47.19
CA VAL A 3 -24.03 -17.45 -46.39
C VAL A 3 -23.62 -17.48 -44.91
N TYR A 4 -23.09 -18.61 -44.43
CA TYR A 4 -22.71 -18.79 -43.03
C TYR A 4 -21.35 -18.18 -42.63
N GLY A 5 -20.51 -17.79 -43.61
CA GLY A 5 -19.16 -17.25 -43.33
C GLY A 5 -19.15 -15.85 -42.74
N ASN A 6 -20.02 -14.96 -43.24
CA ASN A 6 -20.09 -13.56 -42.77
C ASN A 6 -20.66 -13.44 -41.35
N PHE A 7 -21.63 -14.28 -40.99
CA PHE A 7 -22.19 -14.28 -39.63
C PHE A 7 -21.15 -14.66 -38.58
N PHE A 8 -20.27 -15.63 -38.90
CA PHE A 8 -19.22 -16.09 -37.99
C PHE A 8 -18.15 -15.01 -37.77
N ILE A 9 -17.79 -14.25 -38.81
CA ILE A 9 -16.85 -13.12 -38.73
C ILE A 9 -17.44 -11.99 -37.88
N ILE A 10 -18.71 -11.64 -38.11
CA ILE A 10 -19.42 -10.61 -37.35
C ILE A 10 -19.55 -11.03 -35.87
N LEU A 11 -19.90 -12.29 -35.59
CA LEU A 11 -19.99 -12.81 -34.24
C LEU A 11 -18.62 -12.79 -33.53
N ARG A 12 -17.53 -13.15 -34.25
CA ARG A 12 -16.17 -13.11 -33.72
C ARG A 12 -15.70 -11.68 -33.42
N LEU A 13 -16.02 -10.72 -34.29
CA LEU A 13 -15.75 -9.30 -34.08
C LEU A 13 -16.58 -8.73 -32.92
N ARG A 14 -17.86 -9.11 -32.80
CA ARG A 14 -18.75 -8.75 -31.69
C ARG A 14 -18.19 -9.26 -30.36
N ILE A 15 -17.79 -10.53 -30.29
CA ILE A 15 -17.16 -11.13 -29.11
C ILE A 15 -15.82 -10.48 -28.80
N TYR A 16 -14.98 -10.17 -29.81
CA TYR A 16 -13.72 -9.48 -29.62
C TYR A 16 -13.90 -8.07 -29.05
N VAL A 17 -14.87 -7.30 -29.55
CA VAL A 17 -15.22 -5.98 -29.00
C VAL A 17 -15.75 -6.09 -27.58
N ILE A 18 -16.63 -7.06 -27.27
CA ILE A 18 -17.13 -7.29 -25.91
C ILE A 18 -15.99 -7.68 -24.95
N LYS A 19 -15.12 -8.62 -25.35
CA LYS A 19 -13.94 -9.00 -24.53
C LYS A 19 -12.97 -7.81 -24.35
N ARG A 20 -12.80 -6.96 -25.37
CA ARG A 20 -11.97 -5.75 -25.33
C ARG A 20 -12.55 -4.70 -24.38
N THR A 21 -13.86 -4.45 -24.39
CA THR A 21 -14.49 -3.51 -23.45
C THR A 21 -14.45 -4.02 -22.01
N ILE A 22 -14.61 -5.32 -21.77
CA ILE A 22 -14.42 -5.94 -20.45
C ILE A 22 -12.96 -5.76 -19.98
N LYS A 23 -11.97 -5.99 -20.84
CA LYS A 23 -10.54 -5.79 -20.52
C LYS A 23 -10.22 -4.32 -20.17
N ILE A 24 -10.81 -3.36 -20.89
CA ILE A 24 -10.62 -1.92 -20.65
C ILE A 24 -11.29 -1.49 -19.34
N LYS A 25 -12.51 -1.99 -19.04
CA LYS A 25 -13.16 -1.77 -17.75
C LYS A 25 -12.38 -2.38 -16.58
N ASN A 26 -11.62 -3.45 -16.78
CA ASN A 26 -10.79 -4.06 -15.72
C ASN A 26 -9.42 -3.38 -15.50
N HIS A 27 -9.12 -2.26 -16.19
CA HIS A 27 -7.82 -1.57 -16.05
C HIS A 27 -7.79 -0.52 -14.92
N HIS A 28 -8.86 -0.34 -14.15
CA HIS A 28 -8.96 0.67 -13.08
C HIS A 28 -8.80 0.09 -11.67
N THR A 29 -7.85 -0.80 -11.40
CA THR A 29 -7.61 -1.22 -10.01
C THR A 29 -6.13 -1.37 -9.69
N MET A 30 -5.34 -0.32 -9.93
CA MET A 30 -4.34 0.02 -8.92
C MET A 30 -5.16 0.45 -7.72
N ALA A 31 -5.18 -0.34 -6.65
CA ALA A 31 -5.87 0.00 -5.40
C ALA A 31 -5.27 1.31 -4.85
N LYS A 32 -5.74 2.44 -5.37
CA LYS A 32 -5.41 3.77 -4.89
C LYS A 32 -6.04 3.85 -3.51
N HIS A 33 -5.18 3.86 -2.49
CA HIS A 33 -5.62 4.21 -1.15
C HIS A 33 -6.36 5.55 -1.19
N PRO A 34 -7.39 5.74 -0.36
CA PRO A 34 -8.15 6.98 -0.33
C PRO A 34 -7.23 8.15 0.06
N ASP A 35 -7.55 9.33 -0.44
CA ASP A 35 -6.72 10.53 -0.25
C ASP A 35 -6.51 10.86 1.25
N TRP A 36 -7.53 10.62 2.07
CA TRP A 36 -7.45 10.81 3.52
C TRP A 36 -6.44 9.86 4.19
N ALA A 37 -6.12 8.71 3.61
CA ALA A 37 -5.10 7.80 4.12
C ALA A 37 -3.72 8.16 3.56
N LEU A 38 -3.66 8.59 2.29
CA LEU A 38 -2.42 9.00 1.64
C LEU A 38 -1.77 10.22 2.29
N LYS A 39 -2.57 11.15 2.86
CA LYS A 39 -2.04 12.35 3.54
C LYS A 39 -1.07 12.04 4.70
N PHE A 40 -1.19 10.86 5.31
CA PHE A 40 -0.34 10.44 6.42
C PHE A 40 0.89 9.62 5.99
N ARG A 41 1.00 9.25 4.70
CA ARG A 41 2.13 8.50 4.19
C ARG A 41 3.36 9.43 4.11
N LYS A 42 4.40 9.11 4.86
CA LYS A 42 5.69 9.82 4.88
C LYS A 42 6.80 8.97 4.27
N LYS A 43 7.94 9.59 3.93
CA LYS A 43 9.15 8.86 3.51
C LYS A 43 9.55 7.87 4.60
N GLY A 44 9.90 6.64 4.21
CA GLY A 44 10.24 5.57 5.15
C GLY A 44 9.02 4.96 5.85
N THR A 45 7.81 5.17 5.34
CA THR A 45 6.60 4.51 5.84
C THR A 45 5.84 3.79 4.73
N GLU A 46 5.12 2.76 5.13
CA GLU A 46 4.28 1.94 4.28
C GLU A 46 2.86 1.95 4.82
N LEU A 47 1.92 2.36 3.97
CA LEU A 47 0.50 2.24 4.23
C LEU A 47 0.04 0.84 3.79
N ARG A 48 -0.67 0.13 4.67
CA ARG A 48 -1.27 -1.16 4.37
C ARG A 48 -2.74 -1.17 4.72
N LEU A 49 -3.54 -1.81 3.87
CA LEU A 49 -4.94 -2.12 4.15
C LEU A 49 -5.02 -3.57 4.62
N LEU A 50 -5.37 -3.77 5.90
CA LEU A 50 -5.60 -5.10 6.47
C LEU A 50 -6.98 -5.10 7.14
N ASN A 51 -7.80 -6.11 6.87
CA ASN A 51 -9.14 -6.28 7.47
C ASN A 51 -10.04 -5.03 7.40
N GLY A 52 -9.98 -4.29 6.28
CA GLY A 52 -10.77 -3.07 6.09
C GLY A 52 -10.26 -1.84 6.86
N GLN A 53 -9.13 -1.96 7.58
CA GLN A 53 -8.50 -0.86 8.29
C GLN A 53 -7.14 -0.51 7.70
N TYR A 54 -6.81 0.78 7.75
CA TYR A 54 -5.52 1.27 7.29
C TYR A 54 -4.53 1.29 8.44
N TYR A 55 -3.34 0.75 8.21
CA TYR A 55 -2.25 0.73 9.16
C TYR A 55 -1.00 1.33 8.54
N LEU A 56 -0.29 2.13 9.34
CA LEU A 56 0.97 2.73 8.95
C LEU A 56 2.12 1.99 9.60
N TYR A 57 3.02 1.48 8.78
CA TYR A 57 4.24 0.81 9.19
C TYR A 57 5.46 1.64 8.82
N GLU A 58 6.54 1.45 9.55
CA GLU A 58 7.87 1.85 9.12
C GLU A 58 8.32 0.92 7.97
N ALA A 59 8.98 1.48 6.97
CA ALA A 59 9.52 0.74 5.85
C ALA A 59 10.92 1.24 5.52
N THR A 60 11.89 0.33 5.61
CA THR A 60 13.29 0.59 5.29
C THR A 60 13.71 -0.28 4.12
N SER A 61 14.80 0.13 3.47
CA SER A 61 15.42 -0.66 2.42
C SER A 61 16.76 -1.15 2.94
N LYS A 62 16.96 -2.46 3.00
CA LYS A 62 18.23 -3.08 3.38
C LYS A 62 18.84 -3.78 2.17
N TRP A 63 20.13 -3.58 1.94
CA TRP A 63 20.86 -4.31 0.91
C TRP A 63 20.96 -5.79 1.29
N ASN A 64 20.55 -6.68 0.38
CA ASN A 64 20.77 -8.12 0.53
C ASN A 64 21.92 -8.54 -0.40
N PRO A 65 23.07 -8.99 0.16
CA PRO A 65 24.23 -9.37 -0.64
C PRO A 65 24.03 -10.67 -1.44
N GLU A 66 23.25 -11.62 -0.93
CA GLU A 66 22.97 -12.89 -1.63
C GLU A 66 22.17 -12.64 -2.91
N LYS A 67 21.14 -11.79 -2.80
CA LYS A 67 20.26 -11.45 -3.92
C LYS A 67 20.80 -10.30 -4.77
N LYS A 68 21.93 -9.70 -4.37
CA LYS A 68 22.58 -8.54 -4.99
C LYS A 68 21.59 -7.40 -5.29
N ARG A 69 20.63 -7.17 -4.39
CA ARG A 69 19.60 -6.13 -4.55
C ARG A 69 19.11 -5.62 -3.21
N SER A 70 18.66 -4.37 -3.21
CA SER A 70 17.92 -3.78 -2.10
C SER A 70 16.58 -4.50 -1.91
N GLN A 71 16.29 -4.86 -0.67
CA GLN A 71 15.02 -5.46 -0.26
C GLN A 71 14.29 -4.54 0.70
N LYS A 72 12.99 -4.42 0.47
CA LYS A 72 12.09 -3.75 1.40
C LYS A 72 11.97 -4.58 2.67
N VAL A 73 12.22 -3.93 3.80
CA VAL A 73 12.02 -4.47 5.13
C VAL A 73 10.91 -3.68 5.80
N THR A 74 9.82 -4.35 6.15
CA THR A 74 8.75 -3.74 6.95
C THR A 74 9.18 -3.75 8.41
N GLY A 75 9.19 -2.58 9.01
CA GLY A 75 9.58 -2.35 10.40
C GLY A 75 8.39 -2.31 11.34
N LYS A 76 8.45 -1.35 12.26
CA LYS A 76 7.52 -1.22 13.38
C LYS A 76 6.14 -0.72 12.93
N LEU A 77 5.09 -1.16 13.62
CA LEU A 77 3.76 -0.55 13.53
C LEU A 77 3.81 0.83 14.19
N LEU A 78 3.40 1.87 13.45
CA LEU A 78 3.30 3.24 13.95
C LEU A 78 1.89 3.51 14.48
N GLY A 79 0.86 3.09 13.75
CA GLY A 79 -0.52 3.35 14.14
C GLY A 79 -1.55 2.89 13.12
N LYS A 80 -2.81 3.12 13.43
CA LYS A 80 -3.95 2.92 12.54
C LYS A 80 -4.45 4.25 12.00
N ILE A 81 -5.01 4.25 10.79
CA ILE A 81 -5.62 5.42 10.17
C ILE A 81 -7.10 5.13 10.01
N THR A 82 -7.91 6.05 10.51
CA THR A 82 -9.35 6.06 10.35
C THR A 82 -9.76 7.33 9.61
N GLU A 83 -10.89 7.29 8.94
CA GLU A 83 -11.41 8.44 8.21
C GLU A 83 -11.87 9.56 9.16
N LYS A 84 -12.50 9.18 10.28
CA LYS A 84 -13.06 10.12 11.28
C LYS A 84 -11.99 10.74 12.17
N ASP A 85 -11.17 9.90 12.80
CA ASP A 85 -10.21 10.36 13.83
C ASP A 85 -8.81 10.60 13.25
N GLY A 86 -8.57 10.26 11.98
CA GLY A 86 -7.27 10.38 11.35
C GLY A 86 -6.27 9.32 11.84
N PHE A 87 -5.03 9.74 12.11
CA PHE A 87 -3.94 8.85 12.54
C PHE A 87 -3.99 8.65 14.05
N ILE A 88 -4.27 7.42 14.47
CA ILE A 88 -4.25 6.99 15.87
C ILE A 88 -2.98 6.17 16.08
N GLU A 89 -2.08 6.70 16.92
CA GLU A 89 -0.84 6.05 17.26
C GLU A 89 -1.05 4.74 18.03
N SER A 90 -0.21 3.74 17.76
CA SER A 90 -0.21 2.50 18.52
C SER A 90 0.41 2.71 19.90
N GLU A 91 -0.15 2.09 20.93
CA GLU A 91 0.39 2.12 22.29
C GLU A 91 1.88 1.70 22.34
N LYS A 92 2.26 0.69 21.55
CA LYS A 92 3.66 0.26 21.44
C LYS A 92 4.57 1.33 20.84
N ALA A 93 4.06 2.15 19.92
CA ALA A 93 4.81 3.26 19.34
C ALA A 93 4.97 4.39 20.36
N ARG A 94 3.90 4.71 21.10
CA ARG A 94 3.91 5.69 22.19
C ARG A 94 4.94 5.35 23.28
N LEU A 95 4.93 4.10 23.77
CA LEU A 95 5.89 3.62 24.77
C LEU A 95 7.34 3.70 24.29
N ARG A 96 7.61 3.32 23.02
CA ARG A 96 8.95 3.45 22.43
C ARG A 96 9.40 4.90 22.39
N ARG A 97 8.52 5.84 22.04
CA ARG A 97 8.86 7.28 22.05
C ARG A 97 9.24 7.74 23.46
N GLN A 98 8.45 7.38 24.47
CA GLN A 98 8.73 7.74 25.86
C GLN A 98 10.08 7.18 26.35
N ASN A 99 10.36 5.91 26.06
CA ASN A 99 11.65 5.28 26.39
C ASN A 99 12.85 5.96 25.71
N VAL A 100 12.69 6.41 24.46
CA VAL A 100 13.75 7.17 23.78
C VAL A 100 13.97 8.51 24.47
N VAL A 101 12.91 9.25 24.77
CA VAL A 101 13.01 10.55 25.45
C VAL A 101 13.68 10.42 26.82
N SER A 102 13.28 9.46 27.65
CA SER A 102 13.90 9.26 28.96
C SER A 102 15.40 8.94 28.84
N SER A 103 15.79 8.11 27.86
CA SER A 103 17.20 7.77 27.63
C SER A 103 18.04 8.97 27.19
N LEU A 104 17.46 9.90 26.42
CA LEU A 104 18.12 11.11 25.95
C LEU A 104 18.28 12.12 27.09
N THR A 105 17.27 12.26 27.94
CA THR A 105 17.32 13.13 29.12
C THR A 105 18.42 12.70 30.08
N VAL A 106 18.51 11.40 30.38
CA VAL A 106 19.59 10.84 31.21
C VAL A 106 20.95 11.22 30.62
N LYS A 107 21.20 10.93 29.34
CA LYS A 107 22.50 11.25 28.71
C LYS A 107 22.87 12.73 28.74
N ARG A 108 21.89 13.64 28.64
CA ARG A 108 22.13 15.09 28.71
C ARG A 108 22.46 15.61 30.09
N VAL A 109 22.05 14.90 31.15
CA VAL A 109 22.37 15.28 32.54
C VAL A 109 23.79 14.86 32.92
N TYR A 110 24.35 13.83 32.28
CA TYR A 110 25.69 13.30 32.56
C TYR A 110 26.77 13.79 31.58
N LEU A 111 26.45 14.73 30.68
CA LEU A 111 27.39 15.42 29.78
C LEU A 111 27.48 16.90 30.19
#